data_AF-A0A968YEX7-F1
#
_entry.id   AF-A0A968YEX7-F1
#
_cell.length_a   1.000
_cell.length_b   1.000
_cell.length_c   1.000
_cell.angle_alpha   90.00
_cell.angle_beta   90.00
_cell.angle_gamma   90.00
#
_symmetry.space_group_name_H-M   'P 1'
#
loop_
_entity.id
_entity.type
_entity.pdbx_description
1 polymer ?
#
loop_
_entity_poly.entity_id
_entity_poly.type
_entity_poly.pdbx_seq_one_letter_code
_entity_poly.pdbx_strand_id
1 'polypeptide(L)'
;MAKVFTGRVVIPGDKFNEYFEALQQAEAARAPFRESLEQLNREFAEVLATKYVPKTVRKHTGIVDLFIHFICGYTDVEQIADITKGMVNSHFRSWYKRKVIDSATESDLRVALRKFFQFLASEKGIVHQKVIDALK
;
A
#
# COMPACT_ATOMS: atom_id res chain seq x y z
N MET A 1 5.41 11.27 12.78
CA MET A 1 5.27 11.08 11.32
C MET A 1 5.67 9.66 11.02
N ALA A 2 4.81 8.93 10.34
CA ALA A 2 5.06 7.56 9.92
C ALA A 2 6.37 7.49 9.08
N LYS A 3 7.20 6.49 9.34
CA LYS A 3 8.52 6.25 8.76
C LYS A 3 8.47 5.05 7.79
N VAL A 4 9.27 5.16 6.74
CA VAL A 4 9.54 4.04 5.82
C VAL A 4 10.78 3.32 6.31
N PHE A 5 10.69 2.01 6.50
CA PHE A 5 11.82 1.20 6.91
C PHE A 5 12.80 1.03 5.74
N THR A 6 14.02 1.53 5.91
CA THR A 6 15.10 1.39 4.94
C THR A 6 16.38 0.97 5.64
N GLY A 7 17.06 -0.06 5.13
CA GLY A 7 18.36 -0.48 5.63
C GLY A 7 18.49 -2.00 5.78
N ARG A 8 19.66 -2.44 6.24
CA ARG A 8 19.89 -3.82 6.69
C ARG A 8 19.89 -3.84 8.20
N VAL A 9 19.18 -4.81 8.78
CA VAL A 9 19.23 -5.09 10.22
C VAL A 9 20.25 -6.21 10.42
N VAL A 10 21.22 -6.02 11.31
CA VAL A 10 22.17 -7.05 11.70
C VAL A 10 21.60 -7.75 12.93
N ILE A 11 21.32 -9.04 12.80
CA ILE A 11 20.74 -9.86 13.87
C ILE A 11 21.86 -10.79 14.38
N PRO A 12 22.22 -10.70 15.67
CA PRO A 12 23.12 -11.66 16.29
C PRO A 12 22.57 -13.09 16.17
N GLY A 13 23.43 -14.06 15.86
CA GLY A 13 22.99 -15.43 15.56
C GLY A 13 22.35 -16.17 16.73
N ASP A 14 22.66 -15.74 17.96
CA ASP A 14 22.06 -16.19 19.22
C ASP A 14 20.62 -15.69 19.43
N LYS A 15 20.19 -14.65 18.68
CA LYS A 15 18.88 -14.00 18.83
C LYS A 15 17.91 -14.26 17.68
N PHE A 16 18.19 -15.26 16.83
CA PHE A 16 17.32 -15.57 15.69
C PHE A 16 15.89 -15.89 16.12
N ASN A 17 15.72 -16.73 17.15
CA ASN A 17 14.39 -17.14 17.60
C ASN A 17 13.57 -15.96 18.15
N GLU A 18 14.18 -15.15 19.01
CA GLU A 18 13.56 -13.92 19.53
C GLU A 18 13.15 -12.97 18.41
N TYR A 19 13.99 -12.86 17.37
CA TYR A 19 13.68 -12.05 16.20
C TYR A 19 12.48 -12.58 15.41
N PHE A 20 12.40 -13.89 15.17
CA PHE A 20 11.26 -14.49 14.48
C PHE A 20 9.96 -14.39 15.29
N GLU A 21 10.01 -14.56 16.60
CA GLU A 21 8.86 -14.36 17.49
C GLU A 21 8.37 -12.90 17.45
N ALA A 22 9.30 -11.93 17.53
CA ALA A 22 8.97 -10.52 17.42
C ALA A 22 8.37 -10.16 16.04
N LEU A 23 8.89 -10.75 14.95
CA LEU A 23 8.31 -10.59 13.61
C LEU A 23 6.87 -11.12 13.56
N GLN A 24 6.64 -12.32 14.09
CA GLN A 24 5.32 -12.95 14.06
C GLN A 24 4.29 -12.15 14.88
N GLN A 25 4.69 -11.63 16.05
CA GLN A 25 3.83 -10.75 16.85
C GLN A 25 3.52 -9.44 16.14
N ALA A 26 4.51 -8.84 15.47
CA ALA A 26 4.31 -7.63 14.69
C ALA A 26 3.40 -7.85 13.47
N GLU A 27 3.52 -9.00 12.79
CA GLU A 27 2.61 -9.39 11.70
C GLU A 27 1.19 -9.60 12.21
N ALA A 28 1.02 -10.30 13.33
CA ALA A 28 -0.29 -10.52 13.95
C ALA A 28 -0.97 -9.22 14.38
N ALA A 29 -0.20 -8.27 14.94
CA ALA A 29 -0.71 -6.95 15.32
C ALA A 29 -1.18 -6.13 14.09
N ARG A 30 -0.52 -6.31 12.94
CA ARG A 30 -0.84 -5.61 11.69
C ARG A 30 -1.91 -6.30 10.84
N ALA A 31 -2.21 -7.57 11.10
CA ALA A 31 -3.18 -8.34 10.34
C ALA A 31 -4.55 -7.65 10.22
N PRO A 32 -5.15 -7.08 11.28
CA PRO A 32 -6.46 -6.41 11.17
C PRO A 32 -6.42 -5.20 10.22
N PHE A 33 -5.35 -4.41 10.29
CA PHE A 33 -5.19 -3.26 9.40
C PHE A 33 -5.03 -3.72 7.94
N ARG A 34 -4.21 -4.73 7.71
CA ARG A 34 -4.02 -5.32 6.39
C ARG A 34 -5.32 -5.86 5.80
N GLU A 35 -6.09 -6.63 6.58
CA GLU A 35 -7.39 -7.18 6.16
C GLU A 35 -8.37 -6.06 5.79
N SER A 36 -8.40 -4.96 6.58
CA SER A 36 -9.24 -3.80 6.27
C SER A 36 -8.88 -3.17 4.91
N LEU A 37 -7.59 -3.07 4.59
CA LEU A 37 -7.12 -2.53 3.31
C LEU A 37 -7.41 -3.47 2.14
N GLU A 38 -7.23 -4.77 2.34
CA GLU A 38 -7.54 -5.79 1.33
C GLU A 38 -9.04 -5.84 1.02
N GLN A 39 -9.89 -5.65 2.04
CA GLN A 39 -11.33 -5.51 1.86
C GLN A 39 -11.67 -4.25 1.06
N LEU A 40 -11.05 -3.11 1.37
CA LEU A 40 -11.22 -1.88 0.58
C LEU A 40 -10.76 -2.05 -0.87
N ASN A 41 -9.72 -2.83 -1.14
CA ASN A 41 -9.27 -3.12 -2.51
C ASN A 41 -10.29 -3.99 -3.27
N ARG A 42 -10.96 -4.93 -2.59
CA ARG A 42 -12.05 -5.72 -3.20
C ARG A 42 -13.24 -4.84 -3.57
N GLU A 43 -13.68 -3.98 -2.66
CA GLU A 43 -14.78 -3.04 -2.93
C GLU A 43 -14.41 -2.04 -4.03
N PHE A 44 -13.17 -1.56 -4.04
CA PHE A 44 -12.64 -0.75 -5.14
C PHE A 44 -12.70 -1.48 -6.48
N ALA A 45 -12.42 -2.79 -6.52
CA ALA A 45 -12.52 -3.60 -7.71
C ALA A 45 -13.96 -3.64 -8.26
N GLU A 46 -14.95 -3.80 -7.38
CA GLU A 46 -16.37 -3.80 -7.73
C GLU A 46 -16.78 -2.46 -8.34
N VAL A 47 -16.39 -1.35 -7.72
CA VAL A 47 -16.66 -0.01 -8.25
C VAL A 47 -15.99 0.21 -9.61
N LEU A 48 -14.73 -0.21 -9.78
CA LEU A 48 -14.06 -0.10 -11.08
C LEU A 48 -14.71 -0.96 -12.16
N ALA A 49 -15.22 -2.15 -11.81
CA ALA A 49 -15.87 -3.06 -12.76
C ALA A 49 -17.15 -2.47 -13.36
N THR A 50 -17.81 -1.52 -12.68
CA THR A 50 -18.97 -0.81 -13.25
C THR A 50 -18.61 0.11 -14.43
N LYS A 51 -17.35 0.54 -14.55
CA LYS A 51 -16.91 1.57 -15.52
C LYS A 51 -15.82 1.10 -16.48
N TYR A 52 -15.09 0.04 -16.14
CA TYR A 52 -13.90 -0.37 -16.88
C TYR A 52 -13.89 -1.86 -17.23
N VAL A 53 -13.18 -2.18 -18.32
CA VAL A 53 -12.96 -3.57 -18.75
C VAL A 53 -12.14 -4.36 -17.72
N PRO A 54 -12.32 -5.69 -17.63
CA PRO A 54 -11.67 -6.53 -16.61
C PRO A 54 -10.15 -6.40 -16.57
N LYS A 55 -9.50 -6.22 -17.72
CA LYS A 55 -8.05 -6.02 -17.82
C LYS A 55 -7.58 -4.79 -17.04
N THR A 56 -8.34 -3.68 -17.13
CA THR A 56 -8.03 -2.43 -16.44
C THR A 56 -8.25 -2.57 -14.94
N VAL A 57 -9.36 -3.22 -14.54
CA VAL A 57 -9.67 -3.50 -13.14
C VAL A 57 -8.52 -4.27 -12.50
N ARG A 58 -8.14 -5.42 -13.09
CA ARG A 58 -7.04 -6.26 -12.60
C ARG A 58 -5.72 -5.50 -12.45
N LYS A 59 -5.38 -4.64 -13.41
CA LYS A 59 -4.16 -3.84 -13.36
C LYS A 59 -4.18 -2.86 -12.17
N HIS A 60 -5.31 -2.17 -11.97
CA HIS A 60 -5.42 -1.17 -10.91
C HIS A 60 -5.45 -1.82 -9.54
N THR A 61 -6.24 -2.88 -9.36
CA THR A 61 -6.34 -3.61 -8.09
C THR A 61 -5.03 -4.33 -7.75
N GLY A 62 -4.30 -4.83 -8.74
CA GLY A 62 -2.97 -5.41 -8.54
C GLY A 62 -1.94 -4.39 -8.08
N ILE A 63 -1.96 -3.17 -8.61
CA ILE A 63 -1.09 -2.08 -8.12
C ILE A 63 -1.47 -1.69 -6.69
N VAL A 64 -2.76 -1.59 -6.38
CA VAL A 64 -3.23 -1.26 -5.02
C VAL A 64 -2.86 -2.38 -4.04
N ASP A 65 -2.95 -3.64 -4.46
CA ASP A 65 -2.51 -4.77 -3.64
C ASP A 65 -1.02 -4.63 -3.28
N LEU A 66 -0.16 -4.38 -4.29
CA LEU A 66 1.28 -4.13 -4.07
C LEU A 66 1.54 -2.91 -3.17
N PHE A 67 0.69 -1.89 -3.25
CA PHE A 67 0.75 -0.75 -2.34
C PHE A 67 0.40 -1.13 -0.89
N ILE A 68 -0.61 -2.00 -0.68
CA ILE A 68 -0.95 -2.52 0.64
C ILE A 68 0.22 -3.33 1.22
N HIS A 69 0.85 -4.20 0.42
CA HIS A 69 2.05 -4.92 0.83
C HIS A 69 3.19 -3.97 1.22
N PHE A 70 3.39 -2.89 0.46
CA PHE A 70 4.37 -1.86 0.78
C PHE A 70 4.07 -1.17 2.11
N ILE A 71 2.83 -0.71 2.31
CA ILE A 71 2.43 0.00 3.53
C ILE A 71 2.57 -0.91 4.76
N CYS A 72 2.01 -2.12 4.71
CA CYS A 72 2.02 -3.02 5.88
C CYS A 72 3.41 -3.60 6.18
N GLY A 73 4.22 -3.85 5.13
CA GLY A 73 5.52 -4.52 5.27
C GLY A 73 6.71 -3.59 5.43
N TYR A 74 6.64 -2.37 4.88
CA TYR A 74 7.80 -1.47 4.77
C TYR A 74 7.56 -0.11 5.45
N THR A 75 6.44 0.07 6.15
CA THR A 75 6.15 1.28 6.93
C THR A 75 5.61 0.94 8.31
N ASP A 76 5.60 1.93 9.20
CA ASP A 76 5.00 1.89 10.54
C ASP A 76 3.56 2.43 10.55
N VAL A 77 2.90 2.51 9.39
CA VAL A 77 1.52 2.97 9.27
C VAL A 77 0.56 1.91 9.83
N GLU A 78 -0.28 2.30 10.77
CA GLU A 78 -1.30 1.43 11.39
C GLU A 78 -2.74 1.81 10.98
N GLN A 79 -2.91 3.00 10.39
CA GLN A 79 -4.21 3.52 9.96
C GLN A 79 -4.05 4.35 8.68
N ILE A 80 -5.11 4.39 7.86
CA ILE A 80 -5.11 5.11 6.57
C ILE A 80 -4.77 6.60 6.76
N ALA A 81 -5.20 7.20 7.88
CA ALA A 81 -4.92 8.58 8.28
C ALA A 81 -3.43 8.94 8.26
N ASP A 82 -2.55 7.99 8.58
CA ASP A 82 -1.11 8.23 8.72
C ASP A 82 -0.35 8.15 7.39
N ILE A 83 -1.03 7.73 6.31
CA ILE A 83 -0.43 7.65 4.98
C ILE A 83 -0.06 9.04 4.49
N THR A 84 1.24 9.25 4.29
CA THR A 84 1.76 10.54 3.84
C THR A 84 1.89 10.60 2.32
N LYS A 85 1.89 11.82 1.76
CA LYS A 85 2.12 12.05 0.32
C LYS A 85 3.44 11.45 -0.19
N GLY A 86 4.48 11.43 0.65
CA GLY A 86 5.77 10.87 0.29
C GLY A 86 5.71 9.34 0.14
N MET A 87 4.96 8.67 1.01
CA MET A 87 4.77 7.22 0.97
C MET A 87 4.11 6.78 -0.34
N VAL A 88 3.05 7.47 -0.74
CA VAL A 88 2.26 7.14 -1.94
C VAL A 88 2.99 7.52 -3.23
N ASN A 89 3.79 8.59 -3.22
CA ASN A 89 4.46 9.09 -4.42
C ASN A 89 5.89 8.52 -4.57
N SER A 90 6.86 9.05 -3.84
CA SER A 90 8.27 8.73 -4.06
C SER A 90 8.69 7.37 -3.50
N HIS A 91 8.28 7.05 -2.27
CA HIS A 91 8.73 5.82 -1.62
C HIS A 91 8.15 4.58 -2.26
N PHE A 92 6.83 4.55 -2.51
CA PHE A 92 6.21 3.41 -3.18
C PHE A 92 6.78 3.20 -4.60
N ARG A 93 6.96 4.25 -5.40
CA ARG A 93 7.58 4.11 -6.74
C ARG A 93 8.99 3.54 -6.69
N SER A 94 9.82 4.06 -5.78
CA SER A 94 11.19 3.56 -5.60
C SER A 94 11.22 2.11 -5.09
N TRP A 95 10.28 1.75 -4.22
CA TRP A 95 10.12 0.38 -3.75
C TRP A 95 9.66 -0.54 -4.89
N TYR A 96 8.63 -0.15 -5.64
CA TYR A 96 8.05 -0.92 -6.74
C TYR A 96 9.11 -1.25 -7.79
N LYS A 97 9.84 -0.25 -8.28
CA LYS A 97 10.92 -0.43 -9.27
C LYS A 97 12.00 -1.41 -8.81
N ARG A 98 12.24 -1.53 -7.50
CA ARG A 98 13.26 -2.43 -6.92
C ARG A 98 12.75 -3.83 -6.62
N LYS A 99 11.43 -4.00 -6.43
CA LYS A 99 10.84 -5.22 -5.88
C LYS A 99 9.92 -5.96 -6.86
N VAL A 100 9.37 -5.25 -7.84
CA VAL A 100 8.37 -5.77 -8.76
C VAL A 100 8.95 -5.77 -10.17
N ILE A 101 8.85 -6.91 -10.84
CA ILE A 101 9.24 -7.07 -12.24
C ILE A 101 7.96 -7.27 -13.06
N ASP A 102 7.45 -6.19 -13.64
CA ASP A 102 6.27 -6.22 -14.50
C ASP A 102 6.35 -5.14 -15.60
N SER A 103 5.26 -4.93 -16.33
CA SER A 103 5.14 -3.92 -17.38
C SER A 103 4.43 -2.63 -16.93
N ALA A 104 4.20 -2.44 -15.62
CA ALA A 104 3.54 -1.24 -15.11
C ALA A 104 4.49 -0.05 -15.18
N THR A 105 3.98 1.07 -15.71
CA THR A 105 4.72 2.33 -15.79
C THR A 105 4.47 3.18 -14.54
N GLU A 106 5.31 4.19 -14.30
CA GLU A 106 5.09 5.12 -13.17
C GLU A 106 3.75 5.88 -13.28
N SER A 107 3.25 6.11 -14.49
CA SER A 107 1.93 6.71 -14.70
C SER A 107 0.82 5.74 -14.31
N ASP A 108 0.95 4.45 -14.61
CA ASP A 108 0.01 3.42 -14.15
C ASP A 108 -0.08 3.38 -12.63
N LEU A 109 1.08 3.40 -11.95
CA LEU A 109 1.14 3.44 -10.49
C LEU A 109 0.38 4.65 -9.94
N ARG A 110 0.65 5.83 -10.50
CA ARG A 110 0.00 7.08 -10.09
C ARG A 110 -1.50 7.05 -10.31
N VAL A 111 -1.95 6.60 -11.47
CA VAL A 111 -3.38 6.57 -11.85
C VAL A 111 -4.14 5.58 -10.97
N ALA A 112 -3.59 4.39 -10.72
CA ALA A 112 -4.19 3.39 -9.86
C ALA A 112 -4.38 3.91 -8.44
N LEU A 113 -3.32 4.45 -7.83
CA LEU A 113 -3.39 5.02 -6.49
C LEU A 113 -4.34 6.22 -6.43
N ARG A 114 -4.33 7.10 -7.44
CA ARG A 114 -5.24 8.24 -7.48
C ARG A 114 -6.69 7.79 -7.46
N LYS A 115 -7.04 6.80 -8.29
CA LYS A 115 -8.40 6.25 -8.35
C LYS A 115 -8.80 5.58 -7.04
N PHE A 116 -7.86 4.88 -6.39
CA PHE A 116 -8.11 4.28 -5.08
C PHE A 116 -8.39 5.34 -4.01
N PHE A 117 -7.56 6.38 -3.88
CA PHE A 117 -7.81 7.47 -2.92
C PHE A 117 -9.05 8.31 -3.26
N GLN A 118 -9.42 8.42 -4.53
CA GLN A 118 -10.70 9.01 -4.94
C GLN A 118 -11.89 8.16 -4.48
N PHE A 119 -11.81 6.83 -4.62
CA PHE A 119 -12.81 5.90 -4.10
C PHE A 119 -12.94 6.01 -2.58
N LEU A 120 -11.82 6.06 -1.85
CA LEU A 120 -11.84 6.24 -0.39
C LEU A 120 -12.52 7.55 0.00
N ALA A 121 -12.26 8.64 -0.74
CA ALA A 121 -12.88 9.93 -0.47
C ALA A 121 -14.38 9.94 -0.81
N SER A 122 -14.80 9.33 -1.92
CA SER A 122 -16.20 9.39 -2.38
C SER A 122 -17.12 8.39 -1.70
N GLU A 123 -16.69 7.13 -1.59
CA GLU A 123 -17.56 6.04 -1.10
C GLU A 123 -17.41 5.78 0.39
N LYS A 124 -16.25 6.11 0.97
CA LYS A 124 -15.93 5.82 2.39
C LYS A 124 -15.84 7.08 3.26
N GLY A 125 -15.88 8.27 2.65
CA GLY A 125 -15.71 9.53 3.37
C GLY A 125 -14.31 9.75 3.95
N ILE A 126 -13.32 8.94 3.55
CA ILE A 126 -11.94 9.02 4.05
C ILE A 126 -11.15 9.95 3.12
N VAL A 127 -11.13 11.25 3.48
CA VAL A 127 -10.56 12.30 2.62
C VAL A 127 -9.06 12.49 2.88
N HIS A 128 -8.24 12.21 1.87
CA HIS A 128 -6.80 12.48 1.88
C HIS A 128 -6.39 13.49 0.80
N GLN A 129 -6.85 14.74 0.93
CA GLN A 129 -6.67 15.76 -0.09
C GLN A 129 -5.19 15.95 -0.49
N LYS A 130 -4.28 15.99 0.49
CA LYS A 130 -2.83 16.13 0.25
C LYS A 130 -2.23 14.95 -0.55
N VAL A 131 -2.79 13.75 -0.40
CA VAL A 131 -2.35 12.56 -1.15
C VAL A 131 -2.91 12.60 -2.57
N ILE A 132 -4.19 12.94 -2.71
CA ILE A 132 -4.85 13.08 -4.02
C ILE A 132 -4.15 14.14 -4.87
N ASP A 133 -3.81 15.29 -4.27
CA ASP A 133 -3.10 16.38 -4.95
C ASP A 133 -1.67 15.99 -5.36
N ALA A 134 -0.99 15.15 -4.57
CA ALA A 134 0.34 14.65 -4.90
C ALA A 134 0.33 13.63 -6.07
N LEU A 135 -0.84 13.15 -6.48
CA LEU A 135 -1.05 12.19 -7.56
C LEU A 135 -1.70 12.82 -8.82
N LYS A 136 -1.86 14.16 -8.83
CA LYS A 136 -2.18 14.91 -10.05
C LYS A 136 -1.03 14.78 -11.05
#